data_AF-A0A3D3B754-F1
#
_entry.id   AF-A0A3D3B754-F1
#
_cell.length_a   1.000
_cell.length_b   1.000
_cell.length_c   1.000
_cell.angle_alpha   90.00
_cell.angle_beta   90.00
_cell.angle_gamma   90.00
#
_symmetry.space_group_name_H-M   'P 1'
#
loop_
_entity.id
_entity.type
_entity.pdbx_description
1 polymer ?
#
loop_
_entity_poly.entity_id
_entity_poly.type
_entity_poly.pdbx_seq_one_letter_code
_entity_poly.pdbx_strand_id
1 'polypeptide(L)'
;GLVFYELATNSVKYGALSVPEGQVLIEWNVVEGENGSTDLVINWVESGGPAVVKPSRQGFGTTVIERHAAAAFRGKVTVDFAESGLRWCLTAPLSVIENPLAHGEHA
;
A
#
# COMPACT_ATOMS: atom_id res chain seq x y z
N GLY A 1 0.00 6.32 -8.56
CA GLY A 1 1.45 6.59 -8.66
C GLY A 1 2.09 6.99 -7.34
N LEU A 2 1.62 8.07 -6.71
CA LEU A 2 2.31 8.70 -5.58
C LEU A 2 2.48 7.81 -4.34
N VAL A 3 1.49 6.98 -3.99
CA VAL A 3 1.58 6.11 -2.80
C VAL A 3 2.73 5.10 -2.89
N PHE A 4 2.84 4.38 -4.02
CA PHE A 4 3.95 3.45 -4.24
C PHE A 4 5.30 4.15 -4.34
N TYR A 5 5.33 5.36 -4.93
CA TYR A 5 6.54 6.17 -4.97
C TYR A 5 7.04 6.54 -3.57
N GLU A 6 6.13 6.99 -2.68
CA GLU A 6 6.48 7.31 -1.30
C GLU A 6 6.88 6.06 -0.49
N LEU A 7 6.18 4.93 -0.68
CA LEU A 7 6.56 3.65 -0.06
C LEU A 7 7.98 3.25 -0.48
N ALA A 8 8.27 3.20 -1.78
CA ALA A 8 9.60 2.87 -2.30
C ALA A 8 10.68 3.84 -1.78
N THR A 9 10.38 5.14 -1.76
CA THR A 9 11.31 6.16 -1.24
C THR A 9 11.61 5.94 0.24
N ASN A 10 10.61 5.57 1.04
CA ASN A 10 10.79 5.25 2.45
C ASN A 10 11.57 3.96 2.64
N SER A 11 11.31 2.92 1.83
CA SER A 11 12.06 1.66 1.88
C SER A 11 13.56 1.88 1.61
N VAL A 12 13.91 2.74 0.66
CA VAL A 12 15.32 3.07 0.34
C VAL A 12 15.97 3.87 1.46
N LYS A 13 15.26 4.83 2.05
CA LYS A 13 15.83 5.72 3.08
C LYS A 13 15.95 5.06 4.44
N TYR A 14 14.98 4.22 4.80
CA TYR A 14 14.78 3.79 6.18
C TYR A 14 14.44 2.30 6.33
N GLY A 15 14.05 1.63 5.26
CA GLY A 15 13.45 0.29 5.31
C GLY A 15 14.29 -0.78 4.62
N ALA A 16 13.61 -1.79 4.07
CA ALA A 16 14.26 -2.96 3.49
C ALA A 16 15.24 -2.63 2.36
N LEU A 17 14.93 -1.65 1.51
CA LEU A 17 15.79 -1.30 0.38
C LEU A 17 17.00 -0.42 0.74
N SER A 18 17.21 -0.14 2.04
CA SER A 18 18.40 0.56 2.53
C SER A 18 19.62 -0.36 2.71
N VAL A 19 19.41 -1.69 2.67
CA VAL A 19 20.46 -2.71 2.85
C VAL A 19 20.42 -3.73 1.70
N PRO A 20 21.55 -4.37 1.34
CA PRO A 20 21.61 -5.32 0.23
C PRO A 20 20.71 -6.55 0.39
N GLU A 21 20.48 -7.00 1.62
CA GLU A 21 19.73 -8.22 1.93
C GLU A 21 18.21 -8.01 1.99
N GLY A 22 17.77 -6.76 2.06
CA GLY A 22 16.37 -6.44 2.26
C GLY A 22 15.54 -6.56 1.00
N GLN A 23 14.26 -6.87 1.19
CA GLN A 23 13.32 -7.19 0.13
C GLN A 23 11.98 -6.49 0.35
N VAL A 24 11.33 -6.18 -0.77
CA VAL A 24 9.94 -5.69 -0.81
C VAL A 24 9.12 -6.69 -1.61
N LEU A 25 8.08 -7.22 -0.97
CA LEU A 25 7.05 -8.03 -1.61
C LEU A 25 5.82 -7.17 -1.85
N ILE A 26 5.35 -7.14 -3.09
CA ILE A 26 4.11 -6.47 -3.48
C ILE A 26 3.16 -7.54 -4.02
N GLU A 27 2.05 -7.75 -3.33
CA GLU A 27 1.05 -8.75 -3.70
C GLU A 27 -0.32 -8.09 -3.73
N TRP A 28 -1.18 -8.56 -4.62
CA TRP A 28 -2.56 -8.13 -4.65
C TRP A 28 -3.51 -9.30 -4.90
N ASN A 29 -4.70 -9.19 -4.34
CA ASN A 29 -5.76 -10.18 -4.50
C ASN A 29 -7.10 -9.46 -4.67
N VAL A 30 -7.99 -10.07 -5.45
CA VAL A 30 -9.39 -9.66 -5.53
C VAL A 30 -10.18 -10.58 -4.61
N VAL A 31 -10.94 -10.01 -3.69
CA VAL A 31 -11.68 -10.73 -2.66
C VAL A 31 -13.14 -10.27 -2.63
N GLU A 32 -14.02 -11.13 -2.12
CA GLU A 32 -15.40 -10.75 -1.80
C GLU A 32 -15.41 -9.91 -0.51
N GLY A 33 -15.99 -8.72 -0.58
CA GLY A 33 -16.13 -7.78 0.53
C GLY A 33 -17.41 -8.03 1.35
N GLU A 34 -17.49 -7.38 2.52
CA GLU A 34 -18.54 -7.64 3.54
C GLU A 34 -19.99 -7.42 3.07
N ASN A 35 -20.19 -6.67 1.98
CA ASN A 35 -21.51 -6.35 1.42
C ASN A 35 -21.75 -6.96 0.02
N GLY A 36 -21.01 -8.03 -0.34
CA GLY A 36 -21.03 -8.59 -1.69
C GLY A 36 -20.36 -7.68 -2.73
N SER A 37 -19.54 -6.73 -2.29
CA SER A 37 -18.66 -5.97 -3.17
C SER A 37 -17.47 -6.83 -3.61
N THR A 38 -16.87 -6.46 -4.72
CA THR A 38 -15.57 -7.00 -5.12
C THR A 38 -14.50 -6.00 -4.69
N ASP A 39 -13.59 -6.41 -3.82
CA ASP A 39 -12.56 -5.55 -3.26
C ASP A 39 -11.18 -5.97 -3.77
N LEU A 40 -10.33 -4.99 -4.09
CA LEU A 40 -8.91 -5.18 -4.31
C LEU A 40 -8.17 -4.98 -2.99
N VAL A 41 -7.39 -5.99 -2.61
CA VAL A 41 -6.46 -5.92 -1.48
C VAL A 41 -5.04 -5.89 -2.03
N ILE A 42 -4.27 -4.85 -1.70
CA ILE A 42 -2.85 -4.72 -2.06
C ILE A 42 -2.03 -4.72 -0.78
N ASN A 43 -1.02 -5.58 -0.73
CA ASN A 43 -0.05 -5.67 0.35
C ASN A 43 1.32 -5.22 -0.14
N TRP A 44 1.99 -4.40 0.67
CA TRP A 44 3.40 -4.07 0.58
C TRP A 44 4.07 -4.56 1.86
N VAL A 45 4.98 -5.51 1.73
CA VAL A 45 5.66 -6.14 2.86
C VAL A 45 7.16 -6.00 2.70
N GLU A 46 7.77 -5.33 3.65
CA GLU A 46 9.22 -5.23 3.77
C GLU A 46 9.77 -6.33 4.66
N SER A 47 10.93 -6.86 4.33
CA SER A 47 11.64 -7.86 5.13
C SER A 47 13.14 -7.81 4.91
N GLY A 48 13.93 -8.38 5.84
CA GLY A 48 15.39 -8.40 5.75
C GLY A 48 16.06 -7.03 5.88
N GLY A 49 15.29 -5.99 6.20
CA GLY A 49 15.76 -4.64 6.44
C GLY A 49 16.26 -4.41 7.87
N PRO A 50 16.77 -3.21 8.17
CA PRO A 50 17.02 -2.79 9.54
C PRO A 50 15.73 -2.80 10.36
N ALA A 51 15.87 -2.91 11.69
CA ALA A 51 14.74 -2.92 12.60
C ALA A 51 13.88 -1.66 12.41
N VAL A 52 12.59 -1.85 12.11
CA VAL A 52 11.69 -0.72 11.86
C VAL A 52 11.39 -0.02 13.18
N VAL A 53 11.74 1.26 13.24
CA VAL A 53 11.34 2.13 14.33
C VAL A 53 10.17 2.98 13.87
N LYS A 54 9.03 2.85 14.56
CA LYS A 54 7.86 3.68 14.28
C LYS A 54 8.26 5.17 14.37
N PRO A 55 8.06 5.98 13.32
CA PRO A 55 8.46 7.37 13.35
C PRO A 55 7.70 8.13 14.46
N SER A 56 8.44 8.83 15.31
CA SER A 56 7.89 9.63 16.41
C SER A 56 7.16 10.90 15.94
N ARG A 57 7.40 11.33 14.69
CA ARG A 57 6.69 12.41 14.01
C ARG A 57 5.89 11.84 12.84
N GLN A 58 4.58 12.10 12.82
CA GLN A 58 3.74 11.94 11.62
C GLN A 58 4.12 13.03 10.62
N GLY A 59 5.04 12.72 9.71
CA GLY A 59 5.45 13.62 8.63
C GLY A 59 4.54 13.50 7.40
N PHE A 60 4.96 14.16 6.31
CA PHE A 60 4.29 14.10 5.02
C PHE A 60 4.14 12.66 4.50
N GLY A 61 5.20 11.84 4.60
CA GLY A 61 5.19 10.44 4.15
C GLY A 61 4.15 9.57 4.86
N THR A 62 4.04 9.67 6.18
CA THR A 62 3.03 8.94 6.98
C THR A 62 1.60 9.38 6.63
N THR A 63 1.42 10.67 6.34
CA THR A 63 0.14 11.24 5.92
C THR A 63 -0.27 10.76 4.52
N VAL A 64 0.68 10.62 3.60
CA VAL A 64 0.41 10.13 2.23
C VAL A 64 0.07 8.65 2.23
N ILE A 65 0.85 7.81 2.92
CA ILE A 65 0.63 6.37 2.92
C ILE A 65 -0.63 5.98 3.68
N GLU A 66 -1.04 6.71 4.72
CA GLU A 66 -2.26 6.40 5.49
C GLU A 66 -3.52 7.13 4.97
N ARG A 67 -3.46 8.46 4.81
CA ARG A 67 -4.67 9.27 4.58
C ARG A 67 -4.96 9.50 3.10
N HIS A 68 -3.94 9.78 2.29
CA HIS A 68 -4.17 10.04 0.86
C HIS A 68 -4.54 8.77 0.10
N ALA A 69 -3.92 7.64 0.42
CA ALA A 69 -4.28 6.36 -0.18
C ALA A 69 -5.73 5.96 0.15
N ALA A 70 -6.12 6.00 1.43
CA ALA A 70 -7.50 5.68 1.84
C ALA A 70 -8.53 6.60 1.16
N ALA A 71 -8.26 7.91 1.12
CA ALA A 71 -9.17 8.88 0.49
C ALA A 71 -9.26 8.72 -1.03
N ALA A 72 -8.12 8.51 -1.71
CA ALA A 72 -8.08 8.39 -3.17
C ALA A 72 -8.81 7.14 -3.68
N PHE A 73 -8.72 6.04 -2.94
CA PHE A 73 -9.31 4.76 -3.33
C PHE A 73 -10.64 4.46 -2.65
N ARG A 74 -11.19 5.40 -1.88
CA ARG A 74 -12.39 5.19 -1.02
C ARG A 74 -12.28 3.90 -0.21
N GLY A 75 -11.07 3.60 0.24
CA GLY A 75 -10.68 2.34 0.84
C GLY A 75 -10.17 2.50 2.25
N LYS A 76 -9.78 1.39 2.85
CA LYS A 76 -9.12 1.33 4.14
C LYS A 76 -7.64 1.06 3.94
N VAL A 77 -6.81 1.73 4.72
CA VAL A 77 -5.38 1.44 4.81
C VAL A 77 -5.04 1.01 6.22
N THR A 78 -4.22 -0.02 6.34
CA THR A 78 -3.57 -0.41 7.60
C THR A 78 -2.07 -0.39 7.44
N VAL A 79 -1.38 0.07 8.47
CA VAL A 79 0.08 0.12 8.51
C VAL A 79 0.55 -0.50 9.82
N ASP A 80 1.42 -1.48 9.70
CA ASP A 80 2.09 -2.14 10.82
C ASP A 80 3.60 -1.95 10.70
N PHE A 81 4.18 -1.34 11.73
CA PHE A 81 5.62 -1.09 11.84
C PHE A 81 6.24 -2.20 12.70
N ALA A 82 6.20 -3.43 12.20
CA ALA A 82 6.81 -4.58 12.88
C ALA A 82 8.34 -4.47 12.82
N GLU A 83 9.05 -4.91 13.86
CA GLU A 83 10.52 -4.88 13.89
C GLU A 83 11.15 -5.59 12.69
N SER A 84 10.48 -6.63 12.17
CA SER A 84 10.92 -7.39 10.99
C SER A 84 10.79 -6.65 9.66
N GLY A 85 10.07 -5.53 9.62
CA GLY A 85 9.76 -4.79 8.39
C GLY A 85 8.36 -4.19 8.37
N LEU A 86 8.19 -3.13 7.56
CA LEU A 86 6.91 -2.45 7.34
C LEU A 86 5.92 -3.37 6.63
N ARG A 87 4.67 -3.40 7.10
CA ARG A 87 3.54 -3.99 6.39
C ARG A 87 2.50 -2.91 6.14
N TRP A 88 2.23 -2.65 4.88
CA TRP A 88 1.19 -1.72 4.45
C TRP A 88 0.16 -2.48 3.63
N CYS A 89 -1.12 -2.28 3.94
CA CYS A 89 -2.21 -2.94 3.24
C CYS A 89 -3.28 -1.91 2.87
N LEU A 90 -3.70 -1.91 1.61
CA LEU A 90 -4.85 -1.18 1.10
C LEU A 90 -5.95 -2.17 0.73
N THR A 91 -7.15 -1.91 1.23
CA THR A 91 -8.38 -2.55 0.79
C THR A 91 -9.28 -1.50 0.18
N ALA A 92 -9.67 -1.66 -1.07
CA ALA A 92 -10.53 -0.72 -1.77
C ALA A 92 -11.50 -1.46 -2.70
N PRO A 93 -12.71 -0.93 -2.95
CA PRO A 93 -13.60 -1.52 -3.94
C PRO A 93 -12.91 -1.55 -5.32
N LEU A 94 -12.91 -2.71 -5.97
CA LEU A 94 -12.28 -2.89 -7.28
C LEU A 94 -12.85 -1.93 -8.32
N SER A 95 -14.15 -1.62 -8.21
CA SER A 95 -14.87 -0.67 -9.08
C SER A 95 -14.35 0.77 -9.04
N VAL A 96 -13.60 1.17 -8.00
CA VAL A 96 -12.96 2.49 -7.92
C VAL A 96 -11.65 2.53 -8.72
N ILE A 97 -11.06 1.36 -8.97
CA ILE A 97 -9.77 1.17 -9.64
C ILE A 97 -9.98 0.77 -11.10
N GLU A 98 -11.00 -0.04 -11.37
CA GLU A 98 -11.44 -0.34 -12.72
C GLU A 98 -11.96 0.92 -13.40
N ASN A 99 -11.32 1.29 -14.50
CA ASN A 99 -11.72 2.42 -15.32
C ASN A 99 -13.14 2.20 -15.86
N PRO A 100 -14.11 3.10 -15.62
CA PRO A 100 -15.45 3.01 -16.22
C PRO A 100 -15.44 3.01 -17.76
N LEU A 101 -14.34 3.40 -18.40
CA LEU A 101 -14.21 3.49 -19.85
C LEU A 101 -13.69 2.20 -20.53
N ALA A 102 -13.46 1.11 -19.81
CA ALA A 102 -13.01 -0.16 -20.41
C ALA A 102 -14.16 -1.00 -21.02
N HIS A 103 -15.41 -0.58 -20.86
CA HIS A 103 -16.58 -1.19 -21.51
C HIS A 103 -17.22 -0.20 -22.48
N GLY A 104 -16.60 0.00 -23.65
CA GLY A 104 -17.16 0.93 -24.61
C GLY A 104 -16.44 1.05 -25.94
N GLU A 105 -16.06 -0.04 -26.60
CA GLU A 105 -15.87 -0.08 -28.06
C GLU A 105 -16.24 -1.48 -28.60
N HIS A 106 -17.54 -1.77 -28.58
CA HIS A 106 -18.15 -2.70 -29.52
C HIS A 106 -19.48 -2.08 -29.99
N ALA A 107 -19.40 -1.30 -31.06
CA ALA A 107 -20.49 -1.02 -31.99
C ALA A 107 -19.87 -0.75 -33.37
#